data_AF-A0A955D6K3-F1
#
_entry.id   AF-A0A955D6K3-F1
#
_cell.length_a   1.000
_cell.length_b   1.000
_cell.length_c   1.000
_cell.angle_alpha   90.00
_cell.angle_beta   90.00
_cell.angle_gamma   90.00
#
_symmetry.space_group_name_H-M   'P 1'
#
loop_
_entity.id
_entity.type
_entity.pdbx_description
1 polymer ?
#
loop_
_entity_poly.entity_id
_entity_poly.type
_entity_poly.pdbx_seq_one_letter_code
_entity_poly.pdbx_strand_id
1 'polypeptide(L)'
;MNARLLRSFVASTPALLVSMASAGGNQLVNPSFEIAGPQGPVVVSTGYSGVGNSAAEGWGVFHNTEGTTLTELVPSSVPGGGQLMLHVVTDGFANGVAQVFAPFNGGFACVDEQVTIHVVSGTVIIGAGNGGNTGPNAFAEANGAFEVLAGDNAVCPANTFIIYSWAVGGAEFFVDLASVAPFDCQGPPGDLNLDGIVDGADLGLMLAAWGPCAGCAADLDGNDIVNGSDLGSLLGNWGQCNPAP
;
A
#
# COMPACT_ATOMS: atom_id res chain seq x y z
N MET A 1 13.54 5.29 29.27
CA MET A 1 12.21 5.22 28.63
C MET A 1 12.30 4.10 27.61
N ASN A 2 11.76 2.92 27.97
CA ASN A 2 11.94 1.68 27.22
C ASN A 2 10.87 1.58 26.13
N ALA A 3 11.28 1.69 24.87
CA ALA A 3 10.47 1.29 23.73
C ALA A 3 10.32 -0.24 23.74
N ARG A 4 9.08 -0.71 23.89
CA ARG A 4 8.73 -2.12 23.80
C ARG A 4 8.76 -2.50 22.32
N LEU A 5 9.86 -3.10 21.89
CA LEU A 5 9.94 -3.83 20.62
C LEU A 5 8.87 -4.94 20.64
N LEU A 6 7.83 -4.81 19.82
CA LEU A 6 6.97 -5.94 19.49
C LEU A 6 7.83 -6.93 18.70
N ARG A 7 8.13 -8.07 19.31
CA ARG A 7 8.82 -9.18 18.66
C ARG A 7 7.86 -9.83 17.67
N SER A 8 8.31 -9.94 16.43
CA SER A 8 7.74 -10.78 15.38
C SER A 8 7.45 -12.19 15.92
N PHE A 9 6.24 -12.68 15.65
CA PHE A 9 5.88 -14.08 15.88
C PHE A 9 6.59 -14.93 14.83
N VAL A 10 7.54 -15.77 15.26
CA VAL A 10 8.05 -16.87 14.44
C VAL A 10 6.94 -17.94 14.38
N ALA A 11 6.10 -17.87 13.34
CA ALA A 11 5.15 -18.93 13.03
C ALA A 11 5.90 -20.09 12.35
N SER A 12 6.20 -21.14 13.12
CA SER A 12 6.76 -22.41 12.63
C SER A 12 5.67 -23.36 12.14
N THR A 13 4.81 -22.86 11.26
CA THR A 13 3.81 -23.64 10.54
C THR A 13 3.94 -23.32 9.06
N PRO A 14 3.82 -24.29 8.13
CA PRO A 14 3.77 -23.94 6.72
C PRO A 14 2.58 -23.00 6.59
N ALA A 15 2.86 -21.76 6.19
CA ALA A 15 1.82 -20.76 5.96
C ALA A 15 0.91 -21.36 4.88
N LEU A 16 -0.21 -21.92 5.33
CA LEU A 16 -1.35 -22.14 4.47
C LEU A 16 -1.63 -20.76 3.90
N LEU A 17 -1.54 -20.62 2.58
CA LEU A 17 -1.96 -19.41 1.87
C LEU A 17 -3.35 -19.04 2.39
N VAL A 18 -3.41 -18.06 3.31
CA VAL A 18 -4.66 -17.37 3.61
C VAL A 18 -4.85 -16.45 2.42
N SER A 19 -5.38 -17.03 1.35
CA SER A 19 -6.09 -16.26 0.34
C SER A 19 -7.40 -15.86 0.99
N MET A 20 -7.40 -14.72 1.67
CA MET A 20 -8.60 -13.89 1.62
C MET A 20 -8.67 -13.44 0.17
N ALA A 21 -9.50 -14.13 -0.63
CA ALA A 21 -9.79 -13.68 -1.97
C ALA A 21 -10.52 -12.34 -1.83
N SER A 22 -9.78 -11.24 -1.94
CA SER A 22 -10.37 -9.90 -1.99
C SER A 22 -11.30 -9.85 -3.20
N ALA A 23 -12.47 -9.23 -3.02
CA ALA A 23 -13.52 -9.19 -4.04
C ALA A 23 -13.08 -8.45 -5.32
N GLY A 24 -12.07 -7.57 -5.24
CA GLY A 24 -11.62 -6.71 -6.33
C GLY A 24 -10.55 -7.28 -7.25
N GLY A 25 -9.92 -8.42 -6.91
CA GLY A 25 -8.77 -8.95 -7.66
C GLY A 25 -7.52 -8.07 -7.58
N ASN A 26 -6.38 -8.58 -8.05
CA ASN A 26 -5.11 -7.84 -7.99
C ASN A 26 -5.10 -6.67 -8.99
N GLN A 27 -4.84 -5.46 -8.50
CA GLN A 27 -4.78 -4.23 -9.31
C GLN A 27 -3.42 -4.01 -9.96
N LEU A 28 -2.41 -4.79 -9.57
CA LEU A 28 -1.06 -4.63 -10.10
C LEU A 28 -0.91 -5.26 -11.49
N VAL A 29 -0.23 -4.56 -12.38
CA VAL A 29 0.28 -5.07 -13.65
C VAL A 29 1.60 -5.77 -13.42
N ASN A 30 1.81 -6.89 -14.13
CA ASN A 30 3.00 -7.71 -14.01
C ASN A 30 3.35 -8.06 -12.54
N PRO A 31 2.38 -8.58 -11.75
CA PRO A 31 2.53 -8.79 -10.31
C PRO A 31 3.54 -9.88 -9.95
N SER A 32 3.91 -10.73 -10.91
CA SER A 32 4.93 -11.77 -10.77
C SER A 32 6.24 -11.45 -11.48
N PHE A 33 6.41 -10.22 -11.98
CA PHE A 33 7.64 -9.74 -12.66
C PHE A 33 8.14 -10.59 -13.83
N GLU A 34 7.24 -11.26 -14.56
CA GLU A 34 7.57 -12.15 -15.68
C GLU A 34 7.87 -11.40 -16.99
N ILE A 35 7.56 -10.10 -17.03
CA ILE A 35 7.67 -9.27 -18.24
C ILE A 35 8.70 -8.16 -18.00
N ALA A 36 9.71 -8.11 -18.86
CA ALA A 36 10.70 -7.03 -18.86
C ALA A 36 10.08 -5.70 -19.30
N GLY A 37 10.50 -4.62 -18.64
CA GLY A 37 10.10 -3.27 -18.95
C GLY A 37 10.72 -2.76 -20.26
N PRO A 38 10.33 -1.55 -20.70
CA PRO A 38 10.73 -1.01 -22.00
C PRO A 38 12.23 -0.72 -22.13
N GLN A 39 12.95 -0.64 -21.01
CA GLN A 39 14.40 -0.42 -20.97
C GLN A 39 15.21 -1.73 -20.88
N GLY A 40 14.53 -2.88 -20.91
CA GLY A 40 15.13 -4.20 -20.82
C GLY A 40 15.13 -4.77 -19.40
N PRO A 41 15.68 -5.99 -19.23
CA PRO A 41 15.61 -6.74 -17.98
C PRO A 41 16.61 -6.27 -16.90
N VAL A 42 17.43 -5.24 -17.18
CA VAL A 42 18.39 -4.66 -16.23
C VAL A 42 18.36 -3.16 -16.42
N VAL A 43 18.04 -2.41 -15.37
CA VAL A 43 17.93 -0.95 -15.39
C VAL A 43 18.66 -0.37 -14.18
N VAL A 44 19.56 0.57 -14.43
CA VAL A 44 20.22 1.38 -13.39
C VAL A 44 19.75 2.82 -13.52
N SER A 45 19.29 3.37 -12.41
CA SER A 45 18.69 4.69 -12.33
C SER A 45 19.39 5.49 -11.24
N THR A 46 19.89 6.69 -11.56
CA THR A 46 20.56 7.59 -10.59
C THR A 46 19.88 8.95 -10.60
N GLY A 47 19.60 9.51 -9.43
CA GLY A 47 19.01 10.84 -9.30
C GLY A 47 18.12 10.98 -8.06
N TYR A 48 17.18 11.90 -8.16
CA TYR A 48 16.21 12.25 -7.11
C TYR A 48 14.86 12.56 -7.76
N SER A 49 13.76 12.16 -7.10
CA SER A 49 12.36 12.44 -7.49
C SER A 49 11.97 11.93 -8.89
N GLY A 50 11.35 10.74 -8.94
CA GLY A 50 10.78 10.15 -10.17
C GLY A 50 11.82 9.83 -11.23
N VAL A 51 12.45 8.66 -11.14
CA VAL A 51 13.70 8.36 -11.89
C VAL A 51 13.43 7.50 -13.14
N GLY A 52 12.20 7.04 -13.35
CA GLY A 52 11.76 6.41 -14.60
C GLY A 52 11.30 4.97 -14.39
N ASN A 53 11.44 4.14 -15.43
CA ASN A 53 11.00 2.75 -15.38
C ASN A 53 12.01 1.88 -14.61
N SER A 54 11.51 0.78 -14.05
CA SER A 54 12.34 -0.33 -13.57
C SER A 54 12.56 -1.36 -14.69
N ALA A 55 13.29 -2.44 -14.36
CA ALA A 55 13.43 -3.61 -15.21
C ALA A 55 12.13 -4.41 -15.43
N ALA A 56 11.10 -4.21 -14.60
CA ALA A 56 9.81 -4.87 -14.74
C ALA A 56 8.78 -3.97 -15.43
N GLU A 57 8.04 -4.52 -16.40
CA GLU A 57 6.97 -3.81 -17.09
C GLU A 57 5.91 -3.30 -16.11
N GLY A 58 5.50 -2.05 -16.24
CA GLY A 58 4.51 -1.41 -15.36
C GLY A 58 5.05 -0.96 -14.00
N TRP A 59 6.31 -1.21 -13.66
CA TRP A 59 6.93 -0.78 -12.39
C TRP A 59 7.94 0.33 -12.61
N GLY A 60 7.87 1.38 -11.79
CA GLY A 60 8.77 2.53 -11.83
C GLY A 60 9.78 2.52 -10.68
N VAL A 61 10.90 3.21 -10.88
CA VAL A 61 11.86 3.53 -9.83
C VAL A 61 11.58 4.94 -9.31
N PHE A 62 11.47 5.07 -7.99
CA PHE A 62 11.31 6.35 -7.33
C PHE A 62 12.38 6.55 -6.24
N HIS A 63 12.96 7.75 -6.23
CA HIS A 63 13.98 8.15 -5.28
C HIS A 63 13.46 9.30 -4.40
N ASN A 64 13.19 9.03 -3.13
CA ASN A 64 12.89 10.06 -2.13
C ASN A 64 14.15 10.72 -1.54
N THR A 65 15.32 10.11 -1.77
CA THR A 65 16.63 10.70 -1.49
C THR A 65 17.53 10.53 -2.70
N GLU A 66 18.51 11.42 -2.89
CA GLU A 66 19.48 11.27 -3.97
C GLU A 66 20.20 9.92 -3.82
N GLY A 67 20.23 9.14 -4.90
CA GLY A 67 20.81 7.81 -4.88
C GLY A 67 20.79 7.13 -6.24
N THR A 68 21.25 5.89 -6.24
CA THR A 68 21.24 4.96 -7.36
C THR A 68 20.44 3.71 -7.00
N THR A 69 19.58 3.28 -7.92
CA THR A 69 18.84 2.03 -7.82
C THR A 69 19.11 1.18 -9.06
N LEU A 70 19.59 -0.03 -8.86
CA LEU A 70 19.59 -1.11 -9.83
C LEU A 70 18.30 -1.91 -9.65
N THR A 71 17.65 -2.22 -10.77
CA THR A 71 16.60 -3.23 -10.84
C THR A 71 16.94 -4.22 -11.94
N GLU A 72 16.76 -5.51 -11.70
CA GLU A 72 16.96 -6.54 -12.72
C GLU A 72 16.00 -7.72 -12.56
N LEU A 73 15.59 -8.31 -13.68
CA LEU A 73 14.84 -9.56 -13.70
C LEU A 73 15.81 -10.74 -13.70
N VAL A 74 15.68 -11.59 -12.69
CA VAL A 74 16.51 -12.79 -12.49
C VAL A 74 15.63 -14.03 -12.34
N PRO A 75 16.15 -15.25 -12.56
CA PRO A 75 15.37 -16.47 -12.34
C PRO A 75 14.80 -16.53 -10.92
N SER A 76 13.50 -16.80 -10.78
CA SER A 76 12.89 -16.95 -9.47
C SER A 76 13.46 -18.16 -8.73
N SER A 77 13.65 -17.98 -7.42
CA SER A 77 14.01 -19.06 -6.49
C SER A 77 12.89 -19.36 -5.48
N VAL A 78 11.70 -18.75 -5.65
CA VAL A 78 10.54 -18.97 -4.79
C VAL A 78 9.84 -20.28 -5.19
N PRO A 79 9.66 -21.23 -4.26
CA PRO A 79 8.88 -22.44 -4.54
C PRO A 79 7.43 -22.10 -4.92
N GLY A 80 7.02 -22.48 -6.13
CA GLY A 80 5.68 -22.15 -6.64
C GLY A 80 5.52 -20.71 -7.16
N GLY A 81 6.61 -19.95 -7.20
CA GLY A 81 6.67 -18.65 -7.88
C GLY A 81 6.73 -18.77 -9.40
N GLY A 82 6.91 -17.62 -10.06
CA GLY A 82 7.02 -17.52 -11.51
C GLY A 82 8.36 -18.03 -12.05
N GLN A 83 8.69 -17.70 -13.30
CA GLN A 83 10.03 -17.97 -13.86
C GLN A 83 11.04 -16.91 -13.44
N LEU A 84 10.59 -15.69 -13.20
CA LEU A 84 11.41 -14.54 -12.89
C LEU A 84 11.01 -13.92 -11.56
N MET A 85 11.93 -13.14 -11.00
CA MET A 85 11.69 -12.28 -9.85
C MET A 85 12.49 -10.98 -10.06
N LEU A 86 12.05 -9.91 -9.42
CA LEU A 86 12.73 -8.63 -9.44
C LEU A 86 13.78 -8.56 -8.33
N HIS A 87 15.03 -8.36 -8.71
CA HIS A 87 16.11 -7.99 -7.81
C HIS A 87 16.23 -6.45 -7.78
N VAL A 88 16.31 -5.88 -6.59
CA VAL A 88 16.44 -4.43 -6.37
C VAL A 88 17.62 -4.17 -5.45
N VAL A 89 18.52 -3.28 -5.88
CA VAL A 89 19.62 -2.75 -5.05
C VAL A 89 19.51 -1.23 -5.08
N THR A 90 19.35 -0.61 -3.93
CA THR A 90 19.37 0.86 -3.82
C THR A 90 20.31 1.30 -2.71
N ASP A 91 20.92 2.47 -2.84
CA ASP A 91 21.83 3.07 -1.84
C ASP A 91 21.19 4.22 -1.03
N GLY A 92 19.98 4.65 -1.40
CA GLY A 92 19.28 5.75 -0.75
C GLY A 92 18.19 5.28 0.22
N PHE A 93 17.83 6.13 1.17
CA PHE A 93 16.71 5.90 2.09
C PHE A 93 15.37 6.23 1.42
N ALA A 94 14.35 5.40 1.65
CA ALA A 94 13.03 5.53 1.03
C ALA A 94 13.09 5.51 -0.51
N ASN A 95 14.07 4.80 -1.08
CA ASN A 95 14.20 4.60 -2.52
C ASN A 95 13.77 3.18 -2.87
N GLY A 96 13.32 2.96 -4.10
CA GLY A 96 13.02 1.61 -4.58
C GLY A 96 12.04 1.64 -5.74
N VAL A 97 11.12 0.68 -5.76
CA VAL A 97 10.16 0.51 -6.84
C VAL A 97 8.74 0.80 -6.40
N ALA A 98 7.93 1.29 -7.32
CA ALA A 98 6.53 1.59 -7.09
C ALA A 98 5.70 1.32 -8.34
N GLN A 99 4.40 1.09 -8.13
CA GLN A 99 3.42 1.04 -9.20
C GLN A 99 2.22 1.90 -8.84
N VAL A 100 1.84 2.76 -9.78
CA VAL A 100 0.61 3.55 -9.72
C VAL A 100 -0.47 2.78 -10.46
N PHE A 101 -1.45 2.25 -9.74
CA PHE A 101 -2.51 1.39 -10.27
C PHE A 101 -3.84 2.14 -10.49
N ALA A 102 -3.95 3.38 -9.99
CA ALA A 102 -5.09 4.25 -10.23
C ALA A 102 -4.64 5.73 -10.34
N PRO A 103 -5.48 6.63 -10.91
CA PRO A 103 -5.21 8.06 -10.89
C PRO A 103 -5.08 8.62 -9.46
N PHE A 104 -4.39 9.75 -9.32
CA PHE A 104 -4.38 10.51 -8.05
C PHE A 104 -5.81 10.78 -7.57
N ASN A 105 -6.12 10.48 -6.30
CA ASN A 105 -7.46 10.50 -5.71
C ASN A 105 -8.53 9.58 -6.35
N GLY A 106 -8.17 8.69 -7.28
CA GLY A 106 -9.12 7.81 -7.99
C GLY A 106 -8.97 6.32 -7.66
N GLY A 107 -8.35 6.00 -6.53
CA GLY A 107 -8.07 4.65 -6.08
C GLY A 107 -9.17 4.04 -5.22
N PHE A 108 -8.80 3.10 -4.34
CA PHE A 108 -9.73 2.38 -3.47
C PHE A 108 -9.62 2.85 -2.01
N ALA A 109 -10.72 2.84 -1.28
CA ALA A 109 -10.72 3.16 0.15
C ALA A 109 -9.84 2.19 0.96
N CYS A 110 -10.00 0.90 0.68
CA CYS A 110 -9.35 -0.17 1.41
C CYS A 110 -8.79 -1.22 0.44
N VAL A 111 -7.51 -1.54 0.63
CA VAL A 111 -6.77 -2.56 -0.12
C VAL A 111 -5.92 -3.37 0.83
N ASP A 112 -5.93 -4.68 0.62
CA ASP A 112 -4.93 -5.59 1.16
C ASP A 112 -3.72 -5.55 0.25
N GLU A 113 -2.53 -5.43 0.81
CA GLU A 113 -1.27 -5.48 0.08
C GLU A 113 -0.37 -6.60 0.57
N GLN A 114 0.36 -7.21 -0.36
CA GLN A 114 1.25 -8.31 -0.06
C GLN A 114 2.40 -8.41 -1.06
N VAL A 115 3.57 -8.80 -0.57
CA VAL A 115 4.68 -9.26 -1.40
C VAL A 115 5.33 -10.53 -0.85
N THR A 116 5.83 -11.38 -1.74
CA THR A 116 6.82 -12.40 -1.39
C THR A 116 8.20 -11.81 -1.60
N ILE A 117 8.94 -11.59 -0.51
CA ILE A 117 10.19 -10.83 -0.49
C ILE A 117 11.30 -11.60 0.22
N HIS A 118 12.53 -11.47 -0.26
CA HIS A 118 13.75 -11.87 0.45
C HIS A 118 14.65 -10.64 0.58
N VAL A 119 14.82 -10.15 1.80
CA VAL A 119 15.75 -9.04 2.10
C VAL A 119 17.16 -9.59 2.31
N VAL A 120 18.12 -9.13 1.52
CA VAL A 120 19.54 -9.49 1.64
C VAL A 120 20.24 -8.56 2.63
N SER A 121 19.97 -7.26 2.54
CA SER A 121 20.53 -6.25 3.42
C SER A 121 19.62 -5.04 3.58
N GLY A 122 19.77 -4.33 4.70
CA GLY A 122 18.93 -3.19 5.07
C GLY A 122 17.56 -3.60 5.61
N THR A 123 16.67 -2.62 5.68
CA THR A 123 15.25 -2.80 6.01
C THR A 123 14.45 -2.42 4.77
N VAL A 124 13.40 -3.16 4.45
CA VAL A 124 12.48 -2.89 3.35
C VAL A 124 11.08 -2.68 3.89
N ILE A 125 10.32 -1.78 3.29
CA ILE A 125 8.92 -1.54 3.58
C ILE A 125 8.05 -1.87 2.38
N ILE A 126 6.80 -2.19 2.66
CA ILE A 126 5.71 -2.02 1.68
C ILE A 126 4.69 -1.01 2.17
N GLY A 127 3.96 -0.43 1.23
CA GLY A 127 2.93 0.55 1.52
C GLY A 127 2.00 0.82 0.35
N ALA A 128 0.72 0.98 0.65
CA ALA A 128 -0.31 1.42 -0.27
C ALA A 128 -0.92 2.72 0.26
N GLY A 129 -1.11 3.67 -0.65
CA GLY A 129 -1.52 5.01 -0.32
C GLY A 129 -1.79 5.86 -1.56
N ASN A 130 -1.83 7.17 -1.37
CA ASN A 130 -2.29 8.10 -2.39
C ASN A 130 -1.13 8.94 -2.95
N GLY A 131 -0.53 8.46 -4.05
CA GLY A 131 0.62 9.11 -4.69
C GLY A 131 1.79 9.30 -3.71
N GLY A 132 2.27 10.54 -3.60
CA GLY A 132 3.36 10.88 -2.68
C GLY A 132 3.01 10.76 -1.19
N ASN A 133 1.73 10.61 -0.85
CA ASN A 133 1.29 10.31 0.52
C ASN A 133 1.13 8.79 0.69
N THR A 134 2.18 8.05 0.40
CA THR A 134 2.24 6.59 0.60
C THR A 134 3.37 6.31 1.58
N GLY A 135 3.05 5.64 2.69
CA GLY A 135 3.98 5.37 3.79
C GLY A 135 4.07 3.88 4.10
N PRO A 136 4.92 3.49 5.07
CA PRO A 136 5.09 2.09 5.45
C PRO A 136 3.86 1.55 6.19
N ASN A 137 3.35 0.40 5.73
CA ASN A 137 2.35 -0.39 6.46
C ASN A 137 2.98 -1.66 7.06
N ALA A 138 4.03 -2.21 6.43
CA ALA A 138 4.77 -3.37 6.94
C ALA A 138 6.27 -3.28 6.64
N PHE A 139 7.09 -3.97 7.44
CA PHE A 139 8.56 -3.94 7.41
C PHE A 139 9.14 -5.35 7.33
N ALA A 140 10.20 -5.52 6.54
CA ALA A 140 11.00 -6.73 6.42
C ALA A 140 12.49 -6.41 6.63
N GLU A 141 13.21 -7.36 7.23
CA GLU A 141 14.66 -7.28 7.45
C GLU A 141 15.31 -8.59 6.99
N ALA A 142 16.64 -8.60 6.86
CA ALA A 142 17.35 -9.79 6.41
C ALA A 142 17.18 -10.98 7.37
N ASN A 143 16.51 -12.04 6.88
CA ASN A 143 16.25 -13.27 7.63
C ASN A 143 16.82 -14.54 6.93
N GLY A 144 17.43 -14.38 5.75
CA GLY A 144 18.05 -15.46 4.96
C GLY A 144 17.08 -16.32 4.16
N ALA A 145 15.82 -15.95 4.04
CA ALA A 145 14.79 -16.67 3.28
C ALA A 145 13.77 -15.71 2.66
N PHE A 146 12.90 -16.27 1.81
CA PHE A 146 11.69 -15.55 1.40
C PHE A 146 10.66 -15.57 2.53
N GLU A 147 9.98 -14.44 2.71
CA GLU A 147 8.81 -14.29 3.56
C GLU A 147 7.68 -13.58 2.82
N VAL A 148 6.48 -13.71 3.36
CA VAL A 148 5.32 -12.96 2.89
C VAL A 148 5.16 -11.75 3.78
N LEU A 149 5.37 -10.56 3.22
CA LEU A 149 5.13 -9.29 3.87
C LEU A 149 3.76 -8.77 3.43
N ALA A 150 2.89 -8.42 4.37
CA ALA A 150 1.53 -7.98 4.08
C ALA A 150 1.10 -6.87 5.03
N GLY A 151 0.14 -6.07 4.59
CA GLY A 151 -0.49 -5.00 5.37
C GLY A 151 -1.73 -4.46 4.65
N ASP A 152 -2.30 -3.41 5.22
CA ASP A 152 -3.46 -2.71 4.67
C ASP A 152 -3.12 -1.21 4.53
N ASN A 153 -3.73 -0.52 3.57
CA ASN A 153 -3.41 0.89 3.34
C ASN A 153 -3.82 1.80 4.51
N ALA A 154 -2.89 2.58 5.06
CA ALA A 154 -3.21 3.59 6.07
C ALA A 154 -3.68 4.94 5.47
N VAL A 155 -3.52 5.13 4.16
CA VAL A 155 -3.92 6.34 3.45
C VAL A 155 -4.91 5.98 2.35
N CYS A 156 -6.03 6.70 2.29
CA CYS A 156 -7.06 6.54 1.27
C CYS A 156 -7.25 7.81 0.41
N PRO A 157 -7.78 7.65 -0.81
CA PRO A 157 -7.85 6.39 -1.53
C PRO A 157 -6.45 5.89 -1.93
N ALA A 158 -6.20 4.59 -1.81
CA ALA A 158 -4.97 3.96 -2.25
C ALA A 158 -4.95 3.81 -3.77
N ASN A 159 -3.94 4.37 -4.43
CA ASN A 159 -3.70 4.28 -5.87
C ASN A 159 -2.24 3.96 -6.23
N THR A 160 -1.37 3.92 -5.24
CA THR A 160 0.07 3.72 -5.39
C THR A 160 0.49 2.65 -4.41
N PHE A 161 1.32 1.73 -4.88
CA PHE A 161 1.98 0.71 -4.08
C PHE A 161 3.49 0.90 -4.14
N ILE A 162 4.17 0.82 -3.01
CA ILE A 162 5.62 1.02 -2.88
C ILE A 162 6.30 -0.20 -2.28
N ILE A 163 7.52 -0.47 -2.74
CA ILE A 163 8.47 -1.39 -2.11
C ILE A 163 9.80 -0.65 -2.02
N TYR A 164 10.07 -0.06 -0.85
CA TYR A 164 11.20 0.86 -0.65
C TYR A 164 12.15 0.39 0.43
N SER A 165 13.41 0.78 0.30
CA SER A 165 14.36 0.74 1.41
C SER A 165 13.90 1.65 2.55
N TRP A 166 14.17 1.23 3.78
CA TRP A 166 13.96 2.03 4.98
C TRP A 166 15.21 2.13 5.85
N ALA A 167 16.37 1.88 5.24
CA ALA A 167 17.68 1.94 5.88
C ALA A 167 18.51 3.10 5.30
N VAL A 168 19.22 3.81 6.19
CA VAL A 168 20.19 4.84 5.81
C VAL A 168 21.39 4.14 5.17
N GLY A 169 21.54 4.26 3.84
CA GLY A 169 22.48 3.48 3.03
C GLY A 169 21.81 2.47 2.09
N GLY A 170 20.48 2.41 2.10
CA GLY A 170 19.68 1.64 1.16
C GLY A 170 19.50 0.17 1.55
N ALA A 171 19.09 -0.63 0.58
CA ALA A 171 18.73 -2.04 0.78
C ALA A 171 18.95 -2.85 -0.50
N GLU A 172 19.15 -4.15 -0.31
CA GLU A 172 19.18 -5.17 -1.37
C GLU A 172 18.11 -6.21 -1.08
N PHE A 173 17.24 -6.48 -2.04
CA PHE A 173 16.13 -7.41 -1.87
C PHE A 173 15.63 -8.00 -3.19
N PHE A 174 14.98 -9.15 -3.09
CA PHE A 174 14.29 -9.82 -4.19
C PHE A 174 12.78 -9.85 -3.95
N VAL A 175 11.98 -9.64 -4.99
CA VAL A 175 10.50 -9.67 -4.96
C VAL A 175 10.00 -10.56 -6.09
N ASP A 176 9.09 -11.49 -5.80
CA ASP A 176 8.47 -12.36 -6.83
C ASP A 176 6.98 -12.07 -6.99
N LEU A 177 6.15 -12.40 -6.01
CA LEU A 177 4.71 -12.14 -6.09
C LEU A 177 4.36 -10.85 -5.36
N ALA A 178 3.64 -9.94 -6.01
CA ALA A 178 3.08 -8.73 -5.43
C ALA A 178 1.57 -8.66 -5.67
N SER A 179 0.81 -8.19 -4.69
CA SER A 179 -0.62 -7.95 -4.86
C SER A 179 -1.09 -6.72 -4.13
N VAL A 180 -2.00 -6.00 -4.76
CA VAL A 180 -2.87 -4.99 -4.12
C VAL A 180 -4.30 -5.33 -4.50
N ALA A 181 -5.13 -5.60 -3.52
CA ALA A 181 -6.41 -6.24 -3.73
C ALA A 181 -7.50 -5.49 -2.94
N PRO A 182 -8.45 -4.81 -3.62
CA PRO A 182 -9.49 -4.05 -2.95
C PRO A 182 -10.46 -4.97 -2.21
N PHE A 183 -10.96 -4.51 -1.08
CA PHE A 183 -12.03 -5.16 -0.33
C PHE A 183 -13.00 -4.12 0.22
N ASP A 184 -14.21 -4.57 0.55
CA ASP A 184 -15.24 -3.72 1.14
C ASP A 184 -14.92 -3.55 2.64
N CYS A 185 -14.49 -2.35 3.03
CA CYS A 185 -14.30 -2.02 4.43
C CYS A 185 -15.53 -1.29 5.00
N GLN A 186 -15.69 -1.33 6.32
CA GLN A 186 -16.69 -0.51 6.99
C GLN A 186 -16.23 0.94 6.96
N GLY A 187 -17.06 1.84 6.44
CA GLY A 187 -16.81 3.28 6.48
C GLY A 187 -16.65 3.81 7.91
N PRO A 188 -15.76 4.80 8.14
CA PRO A 188 -15.71 5.47 9.43
C PRO A 188 -17.00 6.29 9.68
N PRO A 189 -17.29 6.70 10.94
CA PRO A 189 -18.44 7.54 11.22
C PRO A 189 -18.47 8.79 10.34
N GLY A 190 -19.59 9.00 9.64
CA GLY A 190 -19.75 10.09 8.68
C GLY A 190 -19.52 9.68 7.22
N ASP A 191 -19.13 8.43 6.92
CA ASP A 191 -19.22 7.86 5.58
C ASP A 191 -20.70 7.53 5.31
N LEU A 192 -21.37 8.47 4.63
CA LEU A 192 -22.80 8.44 4.40
C LEU A 192 -23.16 7.77 3.07
N ASN A 193 -22.21 7.72 2.12
CA ASN A 193 -22.41 7.04 0.85
C ASN A 193 -21.91 5.58 0.85
N LEU A 194 -21.24 5.16 1.92
CA LEU A 194 -20.67 3.83 2.16
C LEU A 194 -19.58 3.44 1.16
N ASP A 195 -18.79 4.41 0.71
CA ASP A 195 -17.66 4.17 -0.20
C ASP A 195 -16.33 3.87 0.51
N GLY A 196 -16.34 3.89 1.85
CA GLY A 196 -15.22 3.56 2.73
C GLY A 196 -14.36 4.76 3.12
N ILE A 197 -14.68 5.97 2.65
CA ILE A 197 -13.94 7.21 2.93
C ILE A 197 -14.93 8.31 3.33
N VAL A 198 -14.56 9.15 4.29
CA VAL A 198 -15.31 10.39 4.54
C VAL A 198 -14.75 11.52 3.69
N ASP A 199 -15.52 12.03 2.73
CA ASP A 199 -15.09 13.13 1.87
C ASP A 199 -16.20 14.15 1.52
N GLY A 200 -16.00 14.88 0.43
CA GLY A 200 -16.94 15.89 -0.06
C GLY A 200 -18.31 15.32 -0.47
N ALA A 201 -18.37 14.06 -0.89
CA ALA A 201 -19.62 13.38 -1.19
C ALA A 201 -20.49 13.24 0.07
N ASP A 202 -19.89 12.81 1.18
CA ASP A 202 -20.60 12.66 2.47
C ASP A 202 -21.01 13.99 3.04
N LEU A 203 -20.15 15.00 2.95
CA LEU A 203 -20.52 16.36 3.33
C LEU A 203 -21.73 16.85 2.53
N GLY A 204 -21.77 16.56 1.23
CA GLY A 204 -22.93 16.87 0.39
C GLY A 204 -24.21 16.19 0.88
N LEU A 205 -24.12 14.91 1.24
CA LEU A 205 -25.24 14.13 1.80
C LEU A 205 -25.69 14.68 3.16
N MET A 206 -24.76 15.02 4.05
CA MET A 206 -25.06 15.60 5.35
C MET A 206 -25.77 16.95 5.22
N LEU A 207 -25.26 17.83 4.36
CA LEU A 207 -25.88 19.13 4.11
C LEU A 207 -27.28 19.01 3.47
N ALA A 208 -27.51 17.97 2.66
CA ALA A 208 -28.83 17.67 2.12
C ALA A 208 -29.83 17.18 3.20
N ALA A 209 -29.32 16.58 4.28
CA ALA A 209 -30.12 16.09 5.41
C ALA A 209 -30.24 17.10 6.56
N TRP A 210 -29.74 18.33 6.40
CA TRP A 210 -29.66 19.33 7.47
C TRP A 210 -31.02 19.64 8.11
N GLY A 211 -31.07 19.61 9.44
CA GLY A 211 -32.28 19.81 10.22
C GLY A 211 -32.85 18.50 10.80
N PRO A 212 -34.15 18.48 11.16
CA PRO A 212 -34.77 17.32 11.80
C PRO A 212 -34.67 16.05 10.93
N CYS A 213 -34.15 14.98 11.51
CA CYS A 213 -33.78 13.78 10.76
C CYS A 213 -33.77 12.54 11.67
N ALA A 214 -34.94 12.10 12.12
CA ALA A 214 -35.04 10.96 13.04
C ALA A 214 -34.54 9.65 12.39
N GLY A 215 -33.49 9.07 12.96
CA GLY A 215 -32.93 7.78 12.55
C GLY A 215 -32.26 7.76 11.18
N CYS A 216 -31.85 8.91 10.64
CA CYS A 216 -31.12 8.96 9.37
C CYS A 216 -29.60 8.82 9.58
N ALA A 217 -28.88 8.38 8.55
CA ALA A 217 -27.43 8.13 8.64
C ALA A 217 -26.61 9.39 8.95
N ALA A 218 -27.12 10.59 8.62
CA ALA A 218 -26.44 11.86 8.84
C ALA A 218 -26.54 12.39 10.29
N ASP A 219 -27.44 11.83 11.12
CA ASP A 219 -27.54 12.14 12.56
C ASP A 219 -26.55 11.24 13.31
N LEU A 220 -25.31 11.73 13.43
CA LEU A 220 -24.17 10.98 13.94
C LEU A 220 -24.16 10.90 15.47
N ASP A 221 -24.82 11.85 16.15
CA ASP A 221 -24.93 11.84 17.62
C ASP A 221 -26.28 11.30 18.14
N GLY A 222 -27.24 11.04 17.24
CA GLY A 222 -28.49 10.33 17.53
C GLY A 222 -29.51 11.18 18.27
N ASN A 223 -29.51 12.49 18.05
CA ASN A 223 -30.39 13.45 18.73
C ASN A 223 -31.64 13.85 17.91
N ASP A 224 -31.88 13.17 16.78
CA ASP A 224 -32.93 13.40 15.79
C ASP A 224 -32.82 14.73 15.00
N ILE A 225 -31.66 15.40 15.01
CA ILE A 225 -31.39 16.65 14.26
C ILE A 225 -29.96 16.74 13.73
N VAL A 226 -29.80 16.74 12.41
CA VAL A 226 -28.52 17.00 11.72
C VAL A 226 -28.16 18.48 11.85
N ASN A 227 -27.07 18.77 12.55
CA ASN A 227 -26.61 20.12 12.80
C ASN A 227 -25.08 20.23 12.88
N GLY A 228 -24.57 21.32 13.48
CA GLY A 228 -23.14 21.56 13.62
C GLY A 228 -22.38 20.50 14.45
N SER A 229 -23.07 19.78 15.34
CA SER A 229 -22.53 18.65 16.10
C SER A 229 -22.14 17.48 15.18
N ASP A 230 -23.06 17.08 14.30
CA ASP A 230 -22.85 16.02 13.32
C ASP A 230 -21.80 16.41 12.29
N LEU A 231 -21.85 17.66 11.83
CA LEU A 231 -20.81 18.20 10.94
C LEU A 231 -19.43 18.18 11.60
N GLY A 232 -19.34 18.52 12.88
CA GLY A 232 -18.10 18.41 13.65
C GLY A 232 -17.58 16.98 13.70
N SER A 233 -18.47 16.00 13.85
CA SER A 233 -18.13 14.58 13.85
C SER A 233 -17.68 14.08 12.48
N LEU A 234 -18.37 14.44 11.40
CA LEU A 234 -17.97 14.09 10.03
C LEU A 234 -16.60 14.70 9.70
N LEU A 235 -16.40 15.99 9.96
CA LEU A 235 -15.11 16.65 9.70
C LEU A 235 -13.97 16.09 10.57
N GLY A 236 -14.28 15.56 11.76
CA GLY A 236 -13.33 14.85 12.60
C GLY A 236 -12.82 13.54 11.98
N ASN A 237 -13.59 12.95 11.07
CA ASN A 237 -13.25 11.72 10.35
C ASN A 237 -12.82 11.98 8.90
N TRP A 238 -12.61 13.23 8.49
CA TRP A 238 -12.31 13.59 7.09
C TRP A 238 -11.08 12.88 6.54
N GLY A 239 -11.24 12.20 5.39
CA GLY A 239 -10.19 11.45 4.72
C GLY A 239 -9.71 10.22 5.49
N GLN A 240 -10.43 9.79 6.54
CA GLN A 240 -10.17 8.51 7.19
C GLN A 240 -10.77 7.38 6.35
N CYS A 241 -10.09 6.24 6.35
CA CYS A 241 -10.61 4.94 5.98
C CYS A 241 -10.42 4.01 7.18
N ASN A 242 -11.20 2.94 7.24
CA ASN A 242 -11.03 1.91 8.27
C ASN A 242 -10.76 0.55 7.59
N PRO A 243 -9.51 0.30 7.16
CA PRO A 243 -9.12 -0.96 6.55
C PRO A 243 -9.11 -2.14 7.55
N ALA A 244 -9.40 -1.92 8.84
CA ALA A 244 -9.45 -3.01 9.80
C ALA A 244 -10.64 -3.97 9.50
N PRO A 245 -10.40 -5.29 9.44
CA PRO A 245 -11.46 -6.30 9.25
C PRO A 245 -12.39 -6.45 10.45
#